data_AF-A0A949B1L9-F1
#
_entry.id   AF-A0A949B1L9-F1
#
_cell.length_a   1.000
_cell.length_b   1.000
_cell.length_c   1.000
_cell.angle_alpha   90.00
_cell.angle_beta   90.00
_cell.angle_gamma   90.00
#
_symmetry.space_group_name_H-M   'P 1'
#
loop_
_entity.id
_entity.type
_entity.pdbx_description
1 polymer ?
#
loop_
_entity_poly.entity_id
_entity_poly.type
_entity_poly.pdbx_seq_one_letter_code
_entity_poly.pdbx_strand_id
1 'polypeptide(L)'
;MSDDQQVTAELEFQARLATLHDARARLASLEAALHRLAIDRPTMAPGEAEIRESELAARRARASEEVAVLHAAARRAHTTLRRLTDPDAEPDDLDSEDLDPGTHGDGYQQPPFAESN
;
A
#
# COMPACT_ATOMS: atom_id res chain seq x y z
N MET A 1 -20.52 19.73 -15.40
CA MET A 1 -19.08 19.47 -15.62
C MET A 1 -18.42 19.01 -14.33
N SER A 2 -18.55 19.72 -13.21
CA SER A 2 -18.00 19.30 -11.90
C SER A 2 -18.61 18.00 -11.36
N ASP A 3 -19.93 17.85 -11.43
CA ASP A 3 -20.63 16.68 -10.87
C ASP A 3 -20.27 15.36 -11.57
N ASP A 4 -20.13 15.36 -12.90
CA ASP A 4 -19.72 14.16 -13.66
C ASP A 4 -18.29 13.72 -13.32
N GLN A 5 -17.40 14.68 -13.04
CA GLN A 5 -16.02 14.40 -12.62
C GLN A 5 -15.98 13.81 -11.21
N GLN A 6 -16.80 14.34 -10.28
CA GLN A 6 -16.94 13.78 -8.94
C GLN A 6 -17.50 12.35 -8.97
N VAL A 7 -18.57 12.11 -9.74
CA VAL A 7 -19.16 10.77 -9.87
C VAL A 7 -18.16 9.77 -10.46
N THR A 8 -17.39 10.19 -11.46
CA THR A 8 -16.35 9.34 -12.06
C THR A 8 -15.25 9.00 -11.04
N ALA A 9 -14.79 9.98 -10.25
CA ALA A 9 -13.78 9.78 -9.23
C ALA A 9 -14.27 8.87 -8.08
N GLU A 10 -15.53 9.00 -7.68
CA GLU A 10 -16.19 8.14 -6.69
C GLU A 10 -16.21 6.68 -7.16
N LEU A 11 -16.66 6.44 -8.40
CA LEU A 11 -16.71 5.09 -8.97
C LEU A 11 -15.31 4.48 -9.10
N GLU A 12 -14.31 5.26 -9.52
CA GLU A 12 -12.93 4.80 -9.56
C GLU A 12 -12.44 4.42 -8.17
N PHE A 13 -12.62 5.30 -7.16
CA PHE A 13 -12.21 5.02 -5.80
C PHE A 13 -12.86 3.73 -5.26
N GLN A 14 -14.17 3.57 -5.44
CA GLN A 14 -14.89 2.36 -5.03
C GLN A 14 -14.37 1.10 -5.72
N ALA A 15 -14.08 1.17 -7.03
CA ALA A 15 -13.51 0.04 -7.76
C ALA A 15 -12.11 -0.33 -7.23
N ARG A 16 -11.24 0.65 -6.95
CA ARG A 16 -9.92 0.40 -6.35
C ARG A 16 -10.03 -0.21 -4.97
N LEU A 17 -10.97 0.26 -4.16
CA LEU A 17 -11.20 -0.23 -2.81
C LEU A 17 -11.66 -1.69 -2.84
N ALA A 18 -12.58 -2.04 -3.74
CA ALA A 18 -13.01 -3.43 -3.93
C ALA A 18 -11.85 -4.35 -4.29
N THR A 19 -11.01 -3.97 -5.28
CA THR A 19 -9.82 -4.74 -5.66
C THR A 19 -8.84 -4.89 -4.49
N LEU A 20 -8.64 -3.85 -3.68
CA LEU A 20 -7.79 -3.90 -2.49
C LEU A 20 -8.35 -4.88 -1.43
N HIS A 21 -9.65 -4.89 -1.20
CA HIS A 21 -10.28 -5.84 -0.28
C HIS A 21 -10.10 -7.28 -0.74
N ASP A 22 -10.27 -7.56 -2.03
CA ASP A 22 -10.04 -8.89 -2.60
C ASP A 22 -8.58 -9.34 -2.46
N ALA A 23 -7.63 -8.44 -2.66
CA ALA A 23 -6.21 -8.72 -2.46
C ALA A 23 -5.88 -9.01 -0.98
N ARG A 24 -6.44 -8.23 -0.04
CA ARG A 24 -6.29 -8.47 1.40
C ARG A 24 -6.90 -9.81 1.83
N ALA A 25 -8.05 -10.18 1.29
CA ALA A 25 -8.67 -11.48 1.55
C ALA A 25 -7.81 -12.65 1.05
N ARG A 26 -7.20 -12.51 -0.14
CA ARG A 26 -6.23 -13.48 -0.67
C ARG A 26 -5.01 -13.62 0.22
N LEU A 27 -4.43 -12.50 0.67
CA LEU A 27 -3.28 -12.50 1.59
C LEU A 27 -3.63 -13.20 2.91
N ALA A 28 -4.76 -12.86 3.54
CA ALA A 28 -5.23 -13.50 4.77
C ALA A 28 -5.43 -15.02 4.59
N SER A 29 -5.94 -15.45 3.44
CA SER A 29 -6.11 -16.88 3.12
C SER A 29 -4.76 -17.62 3.03
N LEU A 30 -3.72 -16.97 2.49
CA LEU A 30 -2.37 -17.54 2.44
C LEU A 30 -1.74 -17.65 3.83
N GLU A 31 -1.95 -16.65 4.69
CA GLU A 31 -1.49 -16.67 6.08
C GLU A 31 -2.18 -17.77 6.89
N ALA A 32 -3.49 -17.94 6.70
CA ALA A 32 -4.23 -19.05 7.29
C ALA A 32 -3.72 -20.42 6.80
N ALA A 33 -3.37 -20.54 5.52
CA ALA A 33 -2.81 -21.76 4.96
C ALA A 33 -1.42 -22.10 5.54
N LEU A 34 -0.57 -21.10 5.76
CA LEU A 34 0.73 -21.26 6.44
C LEU A 34 0.55 -21.70 7.89
N HIS A 35 -0.36 -21.07 8.61
CA HIS A 35 -0.68 -21.46 9.98
C HIS A 35 -1.19 -22.90 10.04
N ARG A 36 -2.07 -23.28 9.10
CA ARG A 36 -2.56 -24.65 9.00
C ARG A 36 -1.46 -25.65 8.69
N LEU A 37 -0.55 -25.31 7.78
CA LEU A 37 0.61 -26.14 7.46
C LEU A 37 1.48 -26.41 8.70
N ALA A 38 1.69 -25.40 9.55
CA ALA A 38 2.46 -25.56 10.79
C ALA A 38 1.81 -26.59 11.74
N ILE A 39 0.47 -26.67 11.76
CA ILE A 39 -0.28 -27.65 12.54
C ILE A 39 -0.18 -29.04 11.93
N ASP A 40 -0.32 -29.16 10.61
CA ASP A 40 -0.38 -30.45 9.91
C ASP A 40 1.03 -31.08 9.73
N ARG A 41 2.11 -30.28 9.82
CA ARG A 41 3.51 -30.68 9.60
C ARG A 41 3.93 -32.02 10.24
N PRO A 42 3.59 -32.36 11.49
CA PRO A 42 4.02 -33.61 12.13
C PRO A 42 3.50 -34.89 11.44
N THR A 43 2.45 -34.76 10.63
CA THR A 43 1.80 -35.88 9.93
C THR A 43 2.22 -36.01 8.47
N MET A 44 3.00 -35.06 7.97
CA MET A 44 3.42 -35.00 6.57
C MET A 44 4.67 -35.84 6.29
N ALA A 45 4.86 -36.22 5.03
CA ALA A 45 6.07 -36.91 4.62
C ALA A 45 7.30 -35.99 4.73
N PRO A 46 8.51 -36.56 4.95
CA PRO A 46 9.74 -35.77 4.96
C PRO A 46 9.91 -34.95 3.68
N GLY A 47 10.25 -33.67 3.80
CA GLY A 47 10.44 -32.73 2.68
C GLY A 47 9.16 -32.16 2.05
N GLU A 48 8.00 -32.81 2.20
CA GLU A 48 6.73 -32.31 1.64
C GLU A 48 6.31 -30.99 2.30
N ALA A 49 6.42 -30.91 3.63
CA ALA A 49 6.08 -29.71 4.38
C ALA A 49 6.95 -28.50 3.98
N GLU A 50 8.25 -28.72 3.73
CA GLU A 50 9.21 -27.67 3.36
C GLU A 50 8.94 -27.12 1.97
N ILE A 51 8.66 -28.00 1.00
CA ILE A 51 8.26 -27.59 -0.35
C ILE A 51 6.99 -26.74 -0.26
N ARG A 52 5.95 -27.23 0.43
CA ARG A 52 4.68 -26.53 0.57
C ARG A 52 4.81 -25.20 1.32
N GLU A 53 5.65 -25.14 2.34
CA GLU A 53 5.97 -23.93 3.09
C GLU A 53 6.62 -22.89 2.17
N SER A 54 7.62 -23.30 1.39
CA SER A 54 8.33 -22.40 0.46
C SER A 54 7.40 -21.83 -0.62
N GLU A 55 6.50 -22.65 -1.17
CA GLU A 55 5.52 -22.21 -2.16
C GLU A 55 4.51 -21.21 -1.57
N LEU A 56 3.97 -21.49 -0.38
CA LEU A 56 3.03 -20.61 0.29
C LEU A 56 3.69 -19.30 0.72
N ALA A 57 4.94 -19.35 1.21
CA ALA A 57 5.70 -18.17 1.58
C ALA A 57 5.97 -17.27 0.36
N ALA A 58 6.37 -17.84 -0.78
CA ALA A 58 6.57 -17.09 -2.01
C ALA A 58 5.28 -16.43 -2.51
N ARG A 59 4.15 -17.14 -2.43
CA ARG A 59 2.83 -16.58 -2.78
C ARG A 59 2.41 -15.46 -1.82
N ARG A 60 2.66 -15.62 -0.52
CA ARG A 60 2.39 -14.59 0.50
C ARG A 60 3.18 -13.32 0.23
N ALA A 61 4.48 -13.44 -0.07
CA ALA A 61 5.33 -12.29 -0.38
C ALA A 61 4.78 -11.49 -1.57
N ARG A 62 4.45 -12.17 -2.68
CA ARG A 62 3.84 -11.53 -3.86
C ARG A 62 2.50 -10.89 -3.56
N ALA A 63 1.63 -11.56 -2.78
CA ALA A 63 0.35 -11.00 -2.39
C ALA A 63 0.49 -9.77 -1.48
N SER A 64 1.52 -9.74 -0.62
CA SER A 64 1.83 -8.58 0.22
C SER A 64 2.26 -7.38 -0.62
N GLU A 65 3.13 -7.59 -1.59
CA GLU A 65 3.54 -6.55 -2.56
C GLU A 65 2.33 -6.04 -3.36
N GLU A 66 1.47 -6.94 -3.84
CA GLU A 66 0.23 -6.58 -4.55
C GLU A 66 -0.68 -5.70 -3.67
N VAL A 67 -0.88 -6.06 -2.41
CA VAL A 67 -1.68 -5.27 -1.45
C VAL A 67 -1.07 -3.88 -1.26
N ALA A 68 0.25 -3.74 -1.14
CA ALA A 68 0.90 -2.45 -0.98
C ALA A 68 0.66 -1.54 -2.20
N VAL A 69 0.82 -2.08 -3.42
CA VAL A 69 0.58 -1.34 -4.67
C VAL A 69 -0.89 -0.90 -4.78
N LEU A 70 -1.83 -1.81 -4.47
CA LEU A 70 -3.27 -1.51 -4.51
C LEU A 70 -3.67 -0.50 -3.43
N HIS A 71 -3.04 -0.53 -2.27
CA HIS A 71 -3.26 0.45 -1.21
C HIS A 71 -2.87 1.85 -1.66
N ALA A 72 -1.67 2.01 -2.24
CA ALA A 72 -1.23 3.28 -2.81
C ALA A 72 -2.17 3.76 -3.94
N ALA A 73 -2.66 2.85 -4.78
CA ALA A 73 -3.62 3.20 -5.83
C ALA A 73 -4.97 3.68 -5.27
N ALA A 74 -5.52 3.01 -4.26
CA ALA A 74 -6.76 3.42 -3.60
C ALA A 74 -6.59 4.77 -2.89
N ARG A 75 -5.45 5.02 -2.25
CA ARG A 75 -5.14 6.30 -1.59
C ARG A 75 -5.07 7.46 -2.60
N ARG A 76 -4.44 7.27 -3.76
CA ARG A 76 -4.41 8.28 -4.83
C ARG A 76 -5.81 8.61 -5.37
N ALA A 77 -6.65 7.59 -5.56
CA ALA A 77 -8.04 7.78 -5.98
C ALA A 77 -8.85 8.54 -4.91
N HIS A 78 -8.67 8.18 -3.62
CA HIS A 78 -9.29 8.88 -2.50
C HIS A 78 -8.88 10.36 -2.42
N THR A 79 -7.58 10.65 -2.58
CA THR A 79 -7.06 12.03 -2.59
C THR A 79 -7.68 12.85 -3.72
N THR A 80 -7.82 12.25 -4.90
CA THR A 80 -8.46 12.88 -6.06
C THR A 80 -9.92 13.20 -5.78
N LEU A 81 -10.67 12.23 -5.22
CA LEU A 81 -12.05 12.43 -4.81
C LEU A 81 -12.16 13.53 -3.76
N ARG A 82 -11.33 13.49 -2.71
CA ARG A 82 -11.33 14.49 -1.64
C ARG A 82 -11.11 15.91 -2.17
N ARG A 83 -10.17 16.11 -3.09
CA ARG A 83 -9.94 17.43 -3.71
C ARG A 83 -11.15 17.95 -4.50
N LEU A 84 -12.00 17.07 -5.01
CA LEU A 84 -13.21 17.44 -5.75
C LEU A 84 -14.40 17.71 -4.82
N THR A 85 -14.43 17.08 -3.65
CA THR A 85 -15.55 17.17 -2.69
C THR A 85 -15.30 18.13 -1.54
N ASP A 86 -14.04 18.42 -1.24
CA ASP A 86 -13.60 19.27 -0.13
C ASP A 86 -12.52 20.26 -0.62
N PRO A 87 -12.87 21.54 -0.83
CA PRO A 87 -11.94 22.56 -1.31
C PRO A 87 -10.92 23.02 -0.26
N ASP A 88 -11.16 22.74 1.04
CA ASP A 88 -10.28 23.10 2.14
C ASP A 88 -9.40 21.92 2.60
N ALA A 89 -9.47 20.78 1.90
CA ALA A 89 -8.68 19.61 2.23
C ALA A 89 -7.17 19.87 2.12
N GLU A 90 -6.49 19.86 3.27
CA GLU A 90 -5.03 19.83 3.33
C GLU A 90 -4.51 18.57 2.61
N PRO A 91 -3.34 18.60 1.95
CA PRO A 91 -2.74 17.40 1.36
C PRO A 91 -2.51 16.36 2.47
N ASP A 92 -2.85 15.09 2.23
CA ASP A 92 -2.40 14.04 3.15
C ASP A 92 -0.87 14.05 3.17
N ASP A 93 -0.28 14.09 4.38
CA ASP A 93 1.17 13.93 4.56
C ASP A 93 1.63 12.74 3.73
N LEU A 94 2.56 13.00 2.80
CA LEU A 94 3.17 11.97 1.97
C LEU A 94 3.67 10.86 2.89
N ASP A 95 3.33 9.60 2.59
CA ASP A 95 3.92 8.48 3.30
C ASP A 95 5.44 8.64 3.20
N SER A 96 6.15 8.47 4.31
CA SER A 96 7.61 8.58 4.38
C SER A 96 8.37 7.65 3.40
N GLU A 97 7.66 6.75 2.71
CA GLU A 97 8.17 5.90 1.62
C GLU A 97 8.21 6.61 0.24
N ASP A 98 7.42 7.68 0.02
CA ASP A 98 7.52 8.56 -1.17
C ASP A 98 8.62 9.63 -1.00
N LEU A 99 9.20 9.75 0.20
CA LEU A 99 10.46 10.45 0.40
C LEU A 99 11.58 9.52 -0.07
N ASP A 100 11.87 9.55 -1.38
CA ASP A 100 13.12 9.01 -1.90
C ASP A 100 14.28 9.55 -1.04
N PRO A 101 15.04 8.70 -0.30
CA PRO A 101 16.17 9.17 0.49
C PRO A 101 17.28 9.80 -0.39
N GLY A 102 17.18 9.67 -1.71
CA GLY A 102 18.03 10.35 -2.71
C GLY A 102 17.59 11.76 -3.11
N THR A 103 16.37 12.19 -2.76
CA THR A 103 15.87 13.56 -3.07
C THR A 103 15.87 14.45 -1.82
N HIS A 104 16.78 14.21 -0.89
CA HIS A 104 17.28 15.30 -0.05
C HIS A 104 18.18 16.17 -0.94
N GLY A 105 17.56 17.09 -1.68
CA GLY A 105 18.27 18.21 -2.28
C GLY A 105 19.19 18.81 -1.24
N ASP A 106 20.43 19.08 -1.65
CA ASP A 106 21.52 19.66 -0.86
C ASP A 106 20.98 20.49 0.30
N GLY A 107 21.30 20.05 1.52
CA GLY A 107 20.71 20.53 2.76
C GLY A 107 20.55 22.05 2.77
N TYR A 108 19.38 22.51 3.23
CA TYR A 108 19.07 23.92 3.41
C TYR A 108 20.26 24.65 4.07
N GLN A 109 21.04 25.36 3.26
CA GLN A 109 22.19 26.10 3.75
C GLN A 109 21.68 27.48 4.17
N GLN A 110 21.43 27.65 5.47
CA GLN A 110 21.07 28.96 6.02
C GLN A 110 22.18 29.96 5.66
N PRO A 111 21.85 31.10 5.03
CA PRO A 111 22.83 32.16 4.83
C PRO A 111 23.26 32.69 6.21
N PRO A 112 24.55 33.01 6.40
CA PRO A 112 25.02 33.56 7.66
C PRO A 112 24.25 34.84 7.95
N PHE A 113 23.71 34.95 9.17
CA PHE A 113 23.11 36.19 9.65
C PHE A 113 24.15 37.30 9.53
N ALA A 114 23.86 38.33 8.73
CA ALA A 114 24.71 39.50 8.65
C ALA A 114 24.71 40.19 10.02
N GLU A 115 25.82 40.09 10.75
CA GLU A 115 26.05 40.91 11.92
C GLU A 115 26.01 42.37 11.48
N SER A 116 24.97 43.07 11.94
CA SER A 116 24.79 44.50 11.71
C SER A 116 25.89 45.24 12.45
N ASN A 117 26.59 46.12 11.75
CA ASN A 117 27.49 47.12 12.34
C ASN A 117 26.79 48.48 12.29
#